data_AF-A0A2H6HBA0-F1
#
_entry.id   AF-A0A2H6HBA0-F1
#
_cell.length_a   1.000
_cell.length_b   1.000
_cell.length_c   1.000
_cell.angle_alpha   90.00
_cell.angle_beta   90.00
_cell.angle_gamma   90.00
#
_symmetry.space_group_name_H-M   'P 1'
#
loop_
_entity.id
_entity.type
_entity.pdbx_description
1 polymer ?
#
loop_
_entity_poly.entity_id
_entity_poly.type
_entity_poly.pdbx_seq_one_letter_code
_entity_poly.pdbx_strand_id
1 'polypeptide(L)'
;MRGSIQHRPDRPAPWRARYRGPDGRQHSRSFDRKIDAERWLRAALAKVDRGEWVDPEHGHISWADYSIQLMAGRIHLAARTIETDRRCHHRATPWIGDVPLSRLTPELLRHMMSGLTASAMPPRRSPRRCAGFDSPSTRRYGTGASSRHPLKGCDSPSFAAQTCASSTQPG
;
A
#
# COMPACT_ATOMS: atom_id res chain seq x y z
N MET A 1 13.01 -11.77 30.43
CA MET A 1 11.90 -10.99 29.83
C MET A 1 12.47 -9.71 29.23
N ARG A 2 12.15 -9.37 27.97
CA ARG A 2 12.70 -8.21 27.24
C ARG A 2 12.11 -6.84 27.66
N GLY A 3 11.39 -6.82 28.78
CA GLY A 3 10.81 -5.61 29.33
C GLY A 3 10.65 -5.68 30.85
N SER A 4 10.59 -4.52 31.48
CA SER A 4 10.50 -4.34 32.93
C SER A 4 9.47 -3.27 33.30
N ILE A 5 8.88 -3.41 34.48
CA ILE A 5 7.94 -2.44 35.06
C ILE A 5 8.55 -1.91 36.34
N GLN A 6 8.62 -0.59 36.46
CA GLN A 6 9.12 0.11 37.63
C GLN A 6 7.98 0.89 38.28
N HIS A 7 7.85 0.79 39.60
CA HIS A 7 6.96 1.63 40.39
C HIS A 7 7.72 2.86 40.91
N ARG A 8 7.13 4.06 40.76
CA ARG A 8 7.69 5.36 41.17
C ARG A 8 6.59 6.18 41.84
N PRO A 9 6.41 6.06 43.16
CA PRO A 9 5.29 6.70 43.86
C PRO A 9 5.34 8.23 43.82
N ASP A 10 6.51 8.83 43.58
CA ASP A 10 6.71 10.29 43.55
C ASP A 10 6.13 11.00 42.31
N ARG A 11 5.44 10.27 41.42
CA ARG A 11 4.94 10.78 40.14
C ARG A 11 3.44 10.51 39.99
N PRO A 12 2.70 11.40 39.29
CA PRO A 12 1.26 11.20 39.05
C PRO A 12 0.95 9.89 38.31
N ALA A 13 1.86 9.45 37.44
CA ALA A 13 1.83 8.15 36.77
C ALA A 13 2.94 7.23 37.33
N PRO A 14 2.67 6.48 38.42
CA PRO A 14 3.71 5.77 39.15
C PRO A 14 4.22 4.51 38.44
N TRP A 15 3.48 3.95 37.48
CA TRP A 15 3.85 2.69 36.83
C TRP A 15 4.55 2.94 35.50
N ARG A 16 5.87 2.77 35.44
CA ARG A 16 6.66 2.89 34.21
C ARG A 16 6.97 1.54 33.61
N ALA A 17 6.40 1.22 32.46
CA ALA A 17 6.78 0.05 31.66
C ALA A 17 7.89 0.42 30.67
N ARG A 18 8.85 -0.49 30.46
CA ARG A 18 9.95 -0.33 29.50
C ARG A 18 10.17 -1.62 28.73
N TYR A 19 10.49 -1.53 27.44
CA TYR A 19 10.95 -2.66 26.63
C TYR A 19 12.08 -2.22 25.69
N ARG A 20 12.85 -3.19 25.20
CA ARG A 20 13.83 -2.96 24.13
C ARG A 20 13.26 -3.43 22.80
N GLY A 21 13.23 -2.53 21.82
CA GLY A 21 12.83 -2.85 20.45
C GLY A 21 13.94 -3.57 19.67
N PRO A 22 13.63 -4.11 18.48
CA PRO A 22 14.63 -4.69 17.58
C PRO A 22 15.73 -3.69 17.18
N ASP A 23 15.41 -2.39 17.21
CA ASP A 23 16.34 -1.28 16.95
C ASP A 23 17.40 -1.08 18.03
N GLY A 24 17.39 -1.89 19.09
CA GLY A 24 18.29 -1.78 20.25
C GLY A 24 17.96 -0.61 21.19
N ARG A 25 17.01 0.25 20.82
CA ARG A 25 16.53 1.37 21.63
C ARG A 25 15.56 0.92 22.73
N GLN A 26 15.58 1.63 23.85
CA GLN A 26 14.69 1.39 24.98
C GLN A 26 13.49 2.34 24.92
N HIS A 27 12.30 1.78 24.74
CA HIS A 27 11.04 2.54 24.77
C HIS A 27 10.43 2.42 26.16
N SER A 28 9.97 3.55 26.72
CA SER A 28 9.31 3.55 28.03
C SER A 28 8.09 4.46 28.06
N ARG A 29 7.03 3.98 28.73
CA ARG A 29 5.79 4.73 28.93
C ARG A 29 5.35 4.61 30.39
N SER A 30 4.82 5.71 30.94
CA SER A 30 4.32 5.76 32.32
C SER A 30 2.80 5.75 32.33
N PHE A 31 2.21 5.08 33.32
CA PHE A 31 0.79 4.85 33.49
C PHE A 31 0.39 5.04 34.96
N ASP A 32 -0.89 5.34 35.19
CA ASP A 32 -1.45 5.55 36.52
C ASP A 32 -1.71 4.22 37.25
N ARG A 33 -2.05 3.16 36.49
CA ARG A 33 -2.36 1.83 37.01
C ARG A 33 -1.34 0.80 36.55
N LYS A 34 -1.01 -0.15 37.43
CA LYS A 34 -0.14 -1.29 37.14
C LYS A 34 -0.65 -2.13 35.97
N ILE A 35 -1.95 -2.40 35.96
CA ILE A 35 -2.61 -3.26 34.97
C ILE A 35 -2.47 -2.67 33.56
N ASP A 36 -2.59 -1.35 33.42
CA ASP A 36 -2.43 -0.67 32.12
C ASP A 36 -0.99 -0.75 31.63
N ALA A 37 -0.02 -0.59 32.54
CA ALA A 37 1.40 -0.75 32.23
C ALA A 37 1.73 -2.19 31.77
N GLU A 38 1.20 -3.20 32.45
CA GLU A 38 1.35 -4.60 32.08
C GLU A 38 0.70 -4.91 30.73
N ARG A 39 -0.53 -4.43 30.50
CA ARG A 39 -1.25 -4.61 29.24
C ARG A 39 -0.50 -4.00 28.07
N TRP A 40 -0.01 -2.77 28.23
CA TRP A 40 0.79 -2.11 27.22
C TRP A 40 2.09 -2.87 26.93
N LEU A 41 2.78 -3.33 27.98
CA LEU A 41 4.03 -4.07 27.83
C LEU A 41 3.82 -5.38 27.07
N ARG A 42 2.77 -6.14 27.40
CA ARG A 42 2.41 -7.38 26.70
C ARG A 42 2.05 -7.10 25.23
N ALA A 43 1.27 -6.07 24.96
CA ALA A 43 0.91 -5.70 23.59
C ALA A 43 2.13 -5.28 22.76
N ALA A 44 3.06 -4.52 23.34
CA ALA A 44 4.29 -4.12 22.66
C ALA A 44 5.21 -5.32 22.37
N LEU A 45 5.43 -6.19 23.35
CA LEU A 45 6.22 -7.41 23.17
C LEU A 45 5.60 -8.33 22.10
N ALA A 46 4.28 -8.52 22.11
CA ALA A 46 3.60 -9.31 21.10
C ALA A 46 3.80 -8.77 19.66
N LYS A 47 3.86 -7.45 19.48
CA LYS A 47 4.19 -6.83 18.18
C LYS A 47 5.63 -7.10 17.76
N VAL A 48 6.57 -7.04 18.71
CA VAL A 48 7.98 -7.37 18.48
C VAL A 48 8.12 -8.84 18.10
N ASP A 49 7.46 -9.75 18.82
CA ASP A 49 7.51 -11.19 18.58
C ASP A 49 6.90 -11.57 17.22
N ARG A 50 5.87 -10.86 16.76
CA ARG A 50 5.29 -11.03 15.41
C ARG A 50 6.11 -10.37 14.29
N GLY A 51 7.14 -9.57 14.61
CA GLY A 51 7.86 -8.79 13.61
C GLY A 51 7.06 -7.63 12.99
N GLU A 52 5.87 -7.33 13.53
CA GLU A 52 5.01 -6.21 13.11
C GLU A 52 5.32 -4.92 13.90
N TRP A 53 6.44 -4.91 14.60
CA TRP A 53 6.79 -3.77 15.43
C TRP A 53 7.19 -2.58 14.55
N VAL A 54 6.46 -1.49 14.71
CA VAL A 54 6.74 -0.20 14.08
C VAL A 54 7.21 0.74 15.18
N ASP A 55 8.33 1.42 14.96
CA ASP A 55 8.84 2.38 15.94
C ASP A 55 7.79 3.49 16.15
N PRO A 56 7.27 3.63 17.39
CA PRO A 56 6.29 4.65 17.70
C PRO A 56 6.80 6.09 17.49
N GLU A 57 8.12 6.32 17.57
CA GLU A 57 8.74 7.64 17.36
C GLU A 57 8.90 7.97 15.88
N HIS A 58 9.26 6.99 15.03
CA HIS A 58 9.34 7.18 13.58
C HIS A 58 7.96 7.42 12.93
N GLY A 59 6.87 7.11 13.65
CA GLY A 59 5.52 7.43 13.22
C GLY A 59 5.20 8.93 13.13
N HIS A 60 6.07 9.81 13.65
CA HIS A 60 5.90 11.27 13.60
C HIS A 60 6.44 11.93 12.34
N ILE A 61 7.24 11.23 11.55
CA ILE A 61 7.73 11.76 10.27
C ILE A 61 6.57 11.86 9.28
N SER A 62 6.50 12.98 8.56
CA SER A 62 5.52 13.21 7.51
C SER A 62 5.73 12.21 6.38
N TRP A 63 4.66 11.80 5.69
CA TRP A 63 4.81 10.93 4.54
C TRP A 63 5.69 11.54 3.45
N ALA A 64 5.63 12.86 3.27
CA ALA A 64 6.48 13.58 2.31
C ALA A 64 7.97 13.41 2.63
N ASP A 65 8.38 13.67 3.86
CA ASP A 65 9.78 13.56 4.26
C ASP A 65 10.27 12.10 4.21
N TYR A 66 9.41 11.17 4.65
CA TYR A 66 9.74 9.75 4.62
C TYR A 66 9.97 9.24 3.20
N SER A 67 9.10 9.60 2.26
CA SER A 67 9.22 9.14 0.87
C SER A 67 10.44 9.73 0.17
N ILE A 68 10.86 10.95 0.50
CA ILE A 68 12.15 11.53 0.03
C ILE A 68 13.33 10.72 0.57
N GLN A 69 13.34 10.39 1.86
CA GLN A 69 14.40 9.57 2.46
C GLN A 69 14.46 8.17 1.84
N LEU A 70 13.29 7.56 1.60
CA LEU A 70 13.18 6.26 0.95
C LEU A 70 13.75 6.29 -0.47
N MET A 71 13.46 7.34 -1.25
CA MET A 71 14.03 7.53 -2.58
C MET A 71 15.54 7.76 -2.55
N ALA A 72 16.04 8.52 -1.56
CA ALA A 72 17.48 8.76 -1.39
C ALA A 72 18.27 7.49 -1.05
N GLY A 73 17.68 6.56 -0.28
CA GLY A 73 18.28 5.27 0.05
C GLY A 73 18.29 4.25 -1.09
N ARG A 74 17.53 4.50 -2.17
CA ARG A 74 17.32 3.59 -3.31
C ARG A 74 18.38 3.74 -4.42
N ILE A 75 19.65 3.80 -4.02
CA ILE A 75 20.80 4.06 -4.92
C ILE A 75 21.05 2.98 -5.98
N HIS A 76 20.51 1.77 -5.79
CA HIS A 76 20.70 0.63 -6.71
C HIS A 76 19.64 0.56 -7.82
N LEU A 77 18.63 1.45 -7.80
CA LEU A 77 17.57 1.43 -8.80
C LEU A 77 17.96 2.24 -10.05
N ALA A 78 17.47 1.79 -11.21
CA ALA A 78 17.61 2.53 -12.45
C ALA A 78 16.99 3.93 -12.33
N ALA A 79 17.63 4.93 -12.97
CA ALA A 79 17.20 6.33 -12.91
C ALA A 79 15.73 6.53 -13.33
N ARG A 80 15.25 5.73 -14.29
CA ARG A 80 13.85 5.74 -14.74
C ARG A 80 12.86 5.36 -13.64
N THR A 81 13.23 4.45 -12.75
CA THR A 81 12.38 4.03 -11.63
C THR A 81 12.34 5.12 -10.56
N ILE A 82 13.48 5.74 -10.26
CA ILE A 82 13.56 6.87 -9.33
C ILE A 82 12.71 8.05 -9.83
N GLU A 83 12.76 8.35 -11.14
CA GLU A 83 11.94 9.41 -11.73
C GLU A 83 10.42 9.10 -11.66
N THR A 84 10.05 7.83 -11.83
CA THR A 84 8.67 7.38 -11.66
C THR A 84 8.22 7.56 -10.20
N ASP A 85 9.06 7.16 -9.25
CA ASP A 85 8.81 7.33 -7.81
C ASP A 85 8.64 8.82 -7.44
N ARG A 86 9.49 9.71 -7.98
CA ARG A 86 9.36 11.17 -7.80
C ARG A 86 8.05 11.71 -8.33
N ARG A 87 7.63 11.27 -9.52
CA ARG A 87 6.34 11.68 -10.10
C ARG A 87 5.17 11.21 -9.25
N CYS A 88 5.22 9.98 -8.73
CA CYS A 88 4.23 9.46 -7.80
C CYS A 88 4.21 10.26 -6.49
N HIS A 89 5.38 10.61 -5.96
CA HIS A 89 5.51 11.45 -4.79
C HIS A 89 4.78 12.78 -4.97
N HIS A 90 5.14 13.57 -5.99
CA HIS A 90 4.53 14.89 -6.24
C HIS A 90 3.00 14.84 -6.40
N ARG A 91 2.46 13.75 -6.97
CA ARG A 91 1.00 13.58 -7.11
C ARG A 91 0.30 13.28 -5.79
N ALA A 92 0.97 12.60 -4.86
CA ALA A 92 0.41 12.21 -3.58
C ALA A 92 0.64 13.27 -2.48
N THR A 93 1.68 14.10 -2.58
CA THR A 93 1.98 15.20 -1.64
C THR A 93 0.76 16.08 -1.29
N PRO A 94 -0.07 16.57 -2.23
CA PRO A 94 -1.20 17.43 -1.87
C PRO A 94 -2.32 16.72 -1.08
N TRP A 95 -2.30 15.39 -0.97
CA TRP A 95 -3.31 14.62 -0.26
C TRP A 95 -2.83 14.14 1.11
N ILE A 96 -1.60 13.61 1.16
CA ILE A 96 -1.07 12.92 2.34
C ILE A 96 0.30 13.45 2.79
N GLY A 97 0.83 14.48 2.15
CA GLY A 97 2.19 14.99 2.40
C GLY A 97 2.46 15.29 3.87
N ASP A 98 1.58 16.07 4.49
CA ASP A 98 1.68 16.50 5.89
C ASP A 98 1.19 15.45 6.91
N VAL A 99 0.67 14.32 6.42
CA VAL A 99 0.13 13.27 7.31
C VAL A 99 1.29 12.48 7.89
N PRO A 100 1.41 12.37 9.22
CA PRO A 100 2.44 11.55 9.83
C PRO A 100 2.18 10.07 9.53
N LEU A 101 3.23 9.28 9.33
CA LEU A 101 3.10 7.85 8.99
C LEU A 101 2.21 7.09 9.99
N SER A 102 2.24 7.46 11.26
CA SER A 102 1.39 6.88 12.32
C SER A 102 -0.12 7.05 12.11
N ARG A 103 -0.53 8.08 11.35
CA ARG A 103 -1.94 8.37 11.02
C ARG A 103 -2.37 7.86 9.65
N LEU A 104 -1.48 7.24 8.88
CA LEU A 104 -1.85 6.65 7.60
C LEU A 104 -2.70 5.40 7.83
N THR A 105 -4.00 5.54 7.63
CA THR A 105 -4.92 4.41 7.65
C THR A 105 -5.13 3.84 6.24
N PRO A 106 -5.44 2.54 6.11
CA PRO A 106 -5.79 1.95 4.81
C PRO A 106 -6.99 2.66 4.16
N GLU A 107 -7.96 3.16 4.94
CA GLU A 107 -9.10 3.91 4.40
C GLU A 107 -8.65 5.21 3.73
N LEU A 108 -7.76 5.98 4.37
CA LEU A 108 -7.24 7.23 3.83
C LEU A 108 -6.51 7.00 2.50
N LEU A 109 -5.69 5.94 2.44
CA LEU A 109 -4.98 5.58 1.22
C LEU A 109 -5.95 5.19 0.08
N ARG A 110 -7.00 4.42 0.38
CA ARG A 110 -8.04 4.06 -0.62
C ARG A 110 -8.78 5.29 -1.14
N HIS A 111 -9.11 6.23 -0.25
CA HIS A 111 -9.78 7.47 -0.64
C HIS A 111 -8.90 8.32 -1.57
N MET A 112 -7.61 8.49 -1.22
CA MET A 112 -6.64 9.18 -2.06
C MET A 112 -6.49 8.49 -3.44
N MET A 113 -6.32 7.17 -3.47
CA MET A 113 -6.20 6.42 -4.73
C MET A 113 -7.43 6.59 -5.61
N SER A 114 -8.62 6.65 -5.03
CA SER A 114 -9.87 6.92 -5.76
C SER A 114 -9.88 8.33 -6.36
N GLY A 115 -9.39 9.35 -5.63
CA GLY A 115 -9.25 10.71 -6.16
C GLY A 115 -8.22 10.81 -7.30
N LEU A 116 -7.06 10.17 -7.14
CA LEU A 116 -6.01 10.17 -8.16
C LEU A 116 -6.41 9.43 -9.45
N THR A 117 -7.17 8.35 -9.33
CA THR A 117 -7.69 7.59 -10.49
C THR A 117 -8.83 8.33 -11.18
N ALA A 118 -9.73 8.98 -10.43
CA ALA A 118 -10.79 9.81 -10.99
C ALA A 118 -10.22 11.00 -11.79
N SER A 119 -9.19 11.67 -11.26
CA SER A 119 -8.51 12.78 -11.96
C SER A 119 -7.63 12.33 -13.13
N ALA A 120 -7.19 11.06 -13.14
CA ALA A 120 -6.33 10.52 -14.19
C ALA A 120 -7.11 9.84 -15.32
N MET A 121 -8.43 9.70 -15.20
CA MET A 121 -9.24 9.06 -16.23
C MET A 121 -9.45 10.06 -17.39
N PRO A 122 -8.93 9.80 -18.60
CA PRO A 122 -9.42 10.52 -19.78
C PRO A 122 -10.93 10.23 -19.90
N PRO A 123 -11.75 11.17 -20.40
CA PRO A 123 -13.19 10.91 -20.57
C PRO A 123 -13.32 9.59 -21.32
N ARG A 124 -14.15 8.68 -20.79
CA ARG A 124 -14.48 7.41 -21.44
C ARG A 124 -14.69 7.73 -22.91
N ARG A 125 -13.88 7.15 -23.81
CA ARG A 125 -14.25 7.13 -25.23
C ARG A 125 -15.65 6.54 -25.23
N SER A 126 -16.65 7.39 -25.49
CA SER A 126 -17.99 6.93 -25.83
C SER A 126 -17.79 5.81 -26.84
N PRO A 127 -18.45 4.64 -26.69
CA PRO A 127 -18.36 3.65 -27.74
C PRO A 127 -18.76 4.38 -29.02
N ARG A 128 -17.91 4.31 -30.06
CA ARG A 128 -18.29 4.78 -31.38
C ARG A 128 -19.71 4.28 -31.61
N ARG A 129 -20.65 5.20 -31.76
CA ARG A 129 -21.95 4.91 -32.32
C ARG A 129 -21.65 4.30 -33.68
N CYS A 130 -21.65 2.98 -33.77
CA CYS A 130 -21.78 2.27 -35.03
C CYS A 130 -23.19 2.60 -35.54
N ALA A 131 -23.34 3.79 -36.12
CA ALA A 131 -24.43 4.05 -37.05
C ALA A 131 -24.09 3.25 -38.31
N GLY A 132 -24.84 2.18 -38.52
CA GLY A 132 -24.65 1.23 -39.61
C GLY A 132 -25.41 -0.05 -39.39
N PHE A 133 -26.59 0.03 -38.76
CA PHE A 133 -27.61 -1.02 -38.87
C PHE A 133 -28.64 -0.49 -39.87
N ASP A 134 -28.39 -0.77 -41.14
CA ASP A 134 -29.44 -0.90 -42.14
C ASP A 134 -29.18 -2.25 -42.83
N SER A 135 -30.06 -3.20 -42.54
CA SER A 135 -30.26 -4.44 -43.31
C SER A 135 -31.65 -4.30 -43.95
N PRO A 136 -32.01 -4.98 -45.07
CA PRO A 136 -31.44 -6.25 -45.52
C PRO A 136 -31.28 -6.41 -47.05
N SER A 137 -30.25 -7.11 -47.51
CA SER A 137 -30.33 -7.77 -48.82
C SER A 137 -30.18 -9.27 -48.64
N THR A 138 -31.31 -9.95 -48.75
CA THR A 138 -31.45 -11.39 -48.94
C THR A 138 -30.41 -11.93 -49.93
N ARG A 139 -29.54 -12.84 -49.46
CA ARG A 139 -28.88 -13.78 -50.37
C ARG A 139 -28.84 -15.16 -49.73
N ARG A 140 -29.19 -16.12 -50.59
CA ARG A 140 -29.68 -17.47 -50.33
C ARG A 140 -28.67 -18.36 -49.62
N TYR A 141 -29.25 -19.33 -48.94
CA TYR A 141 -28.69 -20.53 -48.32
C TYR A 141 -27.50 -21.17 -49.05
N GLY A 142 -26.51 -21.57 -48.26
CA GLY A 142 -25.50 -22.57 -48.58
C GLY A 142 -25.24 -23.41 -47.33
N THR A 143 -25.62 -24.68 -47.42
CA THR A 143 -25.69 -25.71 -46.38
C THR A 143 -24.33 -26.11 -45.82
N GLY A 144 -24.22 -26.33 -44.51
CA GLY A 144 -23.03 -26.92 -43.89
C GLY A 144 -23.12 -27.00 -42.37
N ALA A 145 -23.60 -28.13 -41.86
CA ALA A 145 -23.71 -28.45 -40.45
C ALA A 145 -22.34 -28.61 -39.78
N SER A 146 -22.16 -28.11 -38.55
CA SER A 146 -21.66 -28.90 -37.42
C SER A 146 -21.75 -28.13 -36.09
N SER A 147 -22.34 -28.81 -35.12
CA SER A 147 -22.61 -28.40 -33.75
C SER A 147 -21.32 -28.25 -32.92
N ARG A 148 -21.23 -27.19 -32.10
CA ARG A 148 -20.71 -27.26 -30.72
C ARG A 148 -20.94 -25.96 -29.92
N HIS A 149 -21.90 -26.08 -29.00
CA HIS A 149 -22.12 -25.44 -27.68
C HIS A 149 -22.26 -23.90 -27.48
N PRO A 150 -23.38 -23.45 -26.86
CA PRO A 150 -23.63 -22.05 -26.51
C PRO A 150 -23.45 -21.78 -25.01
N LEU A 151 -22.23 -21.74 -24.48
CA LEU A 151 -21.94 -21.17 -23.15
C LEU A 151 -20.45 -20.75 -23.10
N LYS A 152 -20.10 -19.60 -23.69
CA LYS A 152 -18.89 -18.86 -23.32
C LYS A 152 -19.29 -17.75 -22.36
N GLY A 153 -19.31 -18.12 -21.07
CA GLY A 153 -19.39 -17.18 -19.98
C GLY A 153 -18.05 -16.46 -19.78
N CYS A 154 -18.17 -15.16 -19.48
CA CYS A 154 -17.27 -14.40 -18.62
C CYS A 154 -15.77 -14.62 -18.79
N ASP A 155 -15.16 -13.89 -19.74
CA ASP A 155 -13.74 -13.57 -19.69
C ASP A 155 -13.47 -12.67 -18.47
N SER A 156 -12.95 -13.29 -17.40
CA SER A 156 -12.20 -12.61 -16.34
C SER A 156 -10.90 -12.06 -16.94
N PRO A 157 -10.46 -10.82 -16.63
CA PRO A 157 -9.15 -10.36 -17.06
C PRO A 157 -8.07 -11.13 -16.29
N SER A 158 -7.44 -12.08 -16.99
CA SER A 158 -6.24 -12.77 -16.55
C SER A 158 -5.09 -11.76 -16.44
N PHE A 159 -4.58 -11.62 -15.22
CA PHE A 159 -3.33 -10.95 -14.91
C PHE A 159 -2.18 -11.83 -15.46
N ALA A 160 -1.63 -11.46 -16.61
CA ALA A 160 -0.35 -11.97 -17.11
C ALA A 160 0.47 -10.74 -17.54
N ALA A 161 1.49 -10.29 -16.80
CA ALA A 161 2.78 -10.94 -16.62
C ALA A 161 3.45 -11.34 -17.96
N GLN A 162 3.78 -10.36 -18.80
CA GLN A 162 4.87 -10.54 -19.77
C GLN A 162 5.41 -9.20 -20.30
N THR A 163 6.59 -8.80 -19.83
CA THR A 163 7.78 -8.56 -20.68
C THR A 163 9.00 -8.37 -19.78
N CYS A 164 9.52 -9.47 -19.25
CA CYS A 164 10.92 -9.62 -18.87
C CYS A 164 11.46 -10.78 -19.71
N ALA A 165 12.26 -10.48 -20.75
CA ALA A 165 13.34 -11.30 -21.30
C ALA A 165 13.59 -10.94 -22.78
N SER A 166 14.72 -10.27 -23.02
CA SER A 166 15.53 -10.38 -24.24
C SER A 166 16.94 -9.97 -23.79
N SER A 167 17.72 -10.91 -23.25
CA SER A 167 18.74 -11.71 -23.98
C SER A 167 19.99 -10.90 -24.31
N THR A 168 21.14 -11.24 -23.71
CA THR A 168 22.39 -11.65 -24.40
C THR A 168 23.56 -11.78 -23.39
N GLN A 169 23.94 -13.02 -23.11
CA GLN A 169 25.32 -13.51 -22.91
C GLN A 169 25.47 -14.71 -23.89
N PRO A 170 26.68 -15.20 -24.25
CA PRO A 170 27.90 -15.25 -23.44
C PRO A 170 29.23 -14.96 -24.17
N GLY A 171 30.31 -14.90 -23.37
CA GLY A 171 31.72 -14.82 -23.74
C GLY A 171 32.55 -14.65 -22.47
#